data_AF-A0A0W0IBC9-F1
#
_entry.id   AF-A0A0W0IBC9-F1
#
_cell.length_a   1.000
_cell.length_b   1.000
_cell.length_c   1.000
_cell.angle_alpha   90.00
_cell.angle_beta   90.00
_cell.angle_gamma   90.00
#
_symmetry.space_group_name_H-M   'P 1'
#
loop_
_entity.id
_entity.type
_entity.pdbx_description
1 polymer ?
#
loop_
_entity_poly.entity_id
_entity_poly.type
_entity_poly.pdbx_seq_one_letter_code
_entity_poly.pdbx_strand_id
1 'polypeptide(L)'
;MFKVNEYFDGTVKSIAFSQADGQATIGVMAAGEYEFGTAQREIMHVISGELNVKLPDSSDWETFTTGSQFNVPANSKFQIKVSDWETFTTGSQFNVPANSKFQIKVSVDTAYLCEYR
;
A
#
# COMPACT_ATOMS: atom_id res chain seq x y z
N MET A 1 -22.65 1.58 -3.34
CA MET A 1 -21.86 0.69 -2.45
C MET A 1 -20.57 0.35 -3.18
N PHE A 2 -19.41 0.46 -2.54
CA PHE A 2 -18.13 0.18 -3.21
C PHE A 2 -17.89 -1.33 -3.32
N LYS A 3 -17.21 -1.76 -4.39
CA LYS A 3 -16.79 -3.16 -4.55
C LYS A 3 -15.49 -3.37 -3.77
N VAL A 4 -15.51 -4.28 -2.80
CA VAL A 4 -14.33 -4.69 -2.04
C VAL A 4 -13.80 -5.99 -2.64
N ASN A 5 -12.50 -6.04 -2.92
CA ASN A 5 -11.82 -7.26 -3.34
C ASN A 5 -10.85 -7.70 -2.25
N GLU A 6 -10.68 -9.02 -2.14
CA GLU A 6 -9.83 -9.67 -1.15
C GLU A 6 -8.99 -10.74 -1.83
N TYR A 7 -7.70 -10.76 -1.51
CA TYR A 7 -6.72 -11.66 -2.10
C TYR A 7 -5.81 -12.24 -1.01
N PHE A 8 -5.13 -13.35 -1.32
CA PHE A 8 -4.11 -13.97 -0.47
C PHE A 8 -4.57 -14.16 0.99
N ASP A 9 -5.73 -14.80 1.17
CA ASP A 9 -6.32 -15.08 2.49
C ASP A 9 -6.49 -13.83 3.37
N GLY A 10 -6.88 -12.71 2.75
CA GLY A 10 -7.16 -11.46 3.44
C GLY A 10 -5.94 -10.59 3.73
N THR A 11 -4.74 -11.04 3.39
CA THR A 11 -3.51 -10.24 3.55
C THR A 11 -3.41 -9.09 2.55
N VAL A 12 -4.22 -9.10 1.49
CA VAL A 12 -4.40 -7.98 0.56
C VAL A 12 -5.88 -7.69 0.36
N LYS A 13 -6.28 -6.43 0.57
CA LYS A 13 -7.66 -5.97 0.35
C LYS A 13 -7.65 -4.68 -0.45
N SER A 14 -8.63 -4.52 -1.34
CA SER A 14 -8.80 -3.30 -2.13
C SER A 14 -10.26 -2.89 -2.28
N ILE A 15 -10.48 -1.60 -2.52
CA ILE A 15 -11.80 -1.01 -2.77
C ILE A 15 -11.76 -0.35 -4.14
N ALA A 16 -12.63 -0.81 -5.04
CA ALA A 16 -12.75 -0.24 -6.37
C ALA A 16 -13.71 0.96 -6.39
N PHE A 17 -13.34 1.97 -7.16
CA PHE A 17 -14.11 3.20 -7.37
C PHE A 17 -13.86 3.76 -8.78
N SER A 18 -14.70 4.70 -9.20
CA SER A 18 -14.57 5.39 -10.48
C SER A 18 -14.03 6.80 -10.27
N GLN A 19 -13.11 7.21 -11.14
CA GLN A 19 -12.57 8.56 -11.26
C GLN A 19 -12.87 9.12 -12.65
N ALA A 20 -12.58 10.41 -12.87
CA ALA A 20 -12.81 11.06 -14.16
C ALA A 20 -12.09 10.33 -15.32
N ASP A 21 -10.92 9.77 -15.05
CA ASP A 21 -10.04 9.14 -16.05
C ASP A 21 -10.23 7.61 -16.17
N GLY A 22 -11.15 7.01 -15.39
CA GLY A 22 -11.42 5.57 -15.45
C GLY A 22 -11.64 4.92 -14.09
N GLN A 23 -11.53 3.59 -14.05
CA GLN A 23 -11.69 2.82 -12.83
C GLN A 23 -10.37 2.72 -12.07
N ALA A 24 -10.42 2.85 -10.75
CA ALA A 24 -9.27 2.79 -9.87
C ALA A 24 -9.55 1.92 -8.64
N THR A 25 -8.49 1.50 -7.95
CA THR A 25 -8.56 0.78 -6.69
C THR A 25 -7.67 1.45 -5.64
N ILE A 26 -8.12 1.44 -4.39
CA ILE A 26 -7.26 1.74 -3.24
C ILE A 26 -7.14 0.48 -2.40
N GLY A 27 -5.92 0.05 -2.08
CA GLY A 27 -5.68 -1.20 -1.39
C GLY A 27 -4.62 -1.10 -0.30
N VAL A 28 -4.65 -2.11 0.57
CA VAL A 28 -3.65 -2.32 1.63
C VAL A 28 -3.10 -3.74 1.51
N MET A 29 -1.81 -3.89 1.78
CA MET A 29 -1.08 -5.16 1.73
C MET A 29 -0.36 -5.35 3.07
N ALA A 30 -0.47 -6.54 3.65
CA ALA A 30 0.35 -6.92 4.79
C ALA A 30 1.81 -7.15 4.35
N ALA A 31 2.73 -7.25 5.31
CA ALA A 31 4.10 -7.64 5.02
C ALA A 31 4.12 -9.07 4.45
N GLY A 32 4.81 -9.25 3.33
CA GLY A 32 4.80 -10.51 2.59
C GLY A 32 5.34 -10.37 1.17
N GLU A 33 5.32 -11.48 0.45
CA GLU A 33 5.69 -11.57 -0.96
C GLU A 33 4.46 -12.01 -1.77
N TYR A 34 4.17 -11.28 -2.85
CA TYR A 34 2.95 -11.43 -3.65
C TYR A 34 3.28 -11.39 -5.13
N GLU A 35 2.55 -12.17 -5.93
CA GLU A 35 2.60 -12.11 -7.40
C GLU A 35 1.26 -11.59 -7.93
N PHE A 36 1.30 -10.51 -8.69
CA PHE A 36 0.13 -9.91 -9.33
C PHE A 36 0.23 -10.05 -10.85
N GLY A 37 -0.93 -10.13 -11.51
CA GLY A 37 -1.05 -10.14 -12.97
C GLY A 37 -1.96 -9.01 -13.43
N THR A 38 -1.56 -8.31 -14.49
CA THR A 38 -2.29 -7.18 -15.07
C THR A 38 -2.92 -7.60 -16.39
N ALA A 39 -4.19 -7.25 -16.60
CA ALA A 39 -4.84 -7.37 -17.91
C ALA A 39 -4.68 -6.09 -18.75
N GLN A 40 -4.52 -4.95 -18.08
CA GLN A 40 -4.34 -3.64 -18.69
C GLN A 40 -3.11 -2.96 -18.09
N ARG A 41 -2.68 -1.83 -18.66
CA ARG A 41 -1.57 -1.05 -18.09
C ARG A 41 -2.05 -0.45 -16.78
N GLU A 42 -1.24 -0.60 -15.73
CA GLU A 42 -1.54 -0.09 -14.39
C GLU A 42 -0.46 0.92 -13.96
N ILE A 43 -0.89 1.94 -13.22
CA ILE A 43 0.01 2.91 -12.57
C ILE A 43 -0.21 2.76 -11.07
N MET A 44 0.81 2.26 -10.39
CA MET A 44 0.79 2.01 -8.96
C MET A 44 1.40 3.20 -8.23
N HIS A 45 0.63 3.82 -7.33
CA HIS A 45 1.10 4.89 -6.46
C HIS A 45 1.31 4.37 -5.04
N VAL A 46 2.49 4.56 -4.47
CA VAL A 46 2.79 4.17 -3.09
C VAL A 46 2.28 5.26 -2.16
N ILE A 47 1.13 5.01 -1.51
CA ILE A 47 0.51 5.99 -0.61
C ILE A 47 1.14 5.97 0.79
N SER A 48 1.63 4.81 1.25
CA SER A 48 2.27 4.64 2.55
C SER A 48 3.15 3.38 2.55
N GLY A 49 4.26 3.42 3.29
CA GLY A 49 5.23 2.34 3.40
C GLY A 49 6.20 2.29 2.21
N GLU A 50 6.67 1.09 1.92
CA GLU A 50 7.62 0.79 0.86
C GLU A 50 7.22 -0.51 0.13
N LEU A 51 7.33 -0.50 -1.20
CA LEU A 51 7.17 -1.67 -2.04
C LEU A 51 8.49 -1.98 -2.73
N ASN A 52 9.03 -3.17 -2.51
CA ASN A 52 10.08 -3.72 -3.34
C ASN A 52 9.39 -4.45 -4.49
N VAL A 53 9.64 -4.04 -5.73
CA VAL A 53 8.92 -4.50 -6.91
C VAL A 53 9.89 -5.09 -7.91
N LYS A 54 9.57 -6.27 -8.43
CA LYS A 54 10.24 -6.85 -9.58
C LYS A 54 9.32 -6.79 -10.79
N LEU A 55 9.68 -5.92 -11.74
CA LEU A 55 8.95 -5.75 -12.99
C LEU A 55 9.17 -6.96 -13.94
N PRO A 56 8.22 -7.24 -14.86
CA PRO A 56 8.22 -8.45 -15.68
C PRO A 56 9.51 -8.64 -16.51
N ASP A 57 10.07 -7.53 -17.00
CA ASP A 57 11.26 -7.50 -17.85
C ASP A 57 12.54 -7.16 -17.08
N SER A 58 12.47 -7.07 -15.74
CA SER A 58 13.61 -6.76 -14.88
C SER A 58 14.12 -8.01 -14.16
N SER A 59 15.43 -8.19 -14.09
CA SER A 59 16.06 -9.18 -13.22
C SER A 59 16.10 -8.73 -11.75
N ASP A 60 16.00 -7.41 -11.54
CA ASP A 60 16.35 -6.76 -10.28
C ASP A 60 15.11 -6.24 -9.56
N TRP A 61 15.22 -6.17 -8.23
CA TRP A 61 14.21 -5.56 -7.39
C TRP A 61 14.44 -4.06 -7.32
N GLU A 62 13.39 -3.30 -7.54
CA GLU A 62 13.37 -1.85 -7.41
C GLU A 62 12.52 -1.44 -6.22
N THR A 63 13.03 -0.52 -5.41
CA THR A 63 12.35 -0.07 -4.19
C THR A 63 11.60 1.22 -4.46
N PHE A 64 10.28 1.21 -4.24
CA PHE A 64 9.40 2.36 -4.37
C PHE A 64 8.87 2.77 -2.99
N THR A 65 9.23 3.96 -2.55
CA THR A 65 8.84 4.53 -1.26
C THR A 65 7.59 5.41 -1.39
N THR A 66 7.01 5.80 -0.26
CA THR A 66 5.84 6.69 -0.20
C THR A 66 5.98 7.93 -1.07
N GLY A 67 4.94 8.23 -1.85
CA GLY A 67 4.91 9.31 -2.84
C GLY A 67 5.43 8.92 -4.23
N SER A 68 6.12 7.79 -4.34
CA SER A 68 6.60 7.26 -5.62
C SER A 68 5.48 6.60 -6.42
N GLN A 69 5.69 6.45 -7.72
CA GLN A 69 4.83 5.69 -8.61
C GLN A 69 5.65 4.85 -9.58
N PHE A 70 5.06 3.76 -10.06
CA PHE A 70 5.63 2.94 -11.14
C PHE A 70 4.54 2.42 -12.07
N ASN A 71 4.95 2.13 -13.30
CA ASN A 71 4.05 1.65 -14.34
C ASN A 71 4.26 0.16 -14.56
N VAL A 72 3.17 -0.60 -14.59
CA VAL A 72 3.17 -2.01 -14.98
C VAL A 72 2.52 -2.13 -16.36
N PRO A 73 3.21 -2.72 -17.37
CA PRO A 73 2.63 -2.94 -18.68
C PRO A 73 1.37 -3.83 -18.64
N ALA A 74 0.56 -3.77 -19.68
CA ALA A 74 -0.59 -4.67 -19.82
C ALA A 74 -0.12 -6.11 -20.06
N ASN A 75 -0.96 -7.09 -19.71
CA ASN A 75 -0.72 -8.53 -19.92
C ASN A 75 0.59 -9.01 -19.30
N SER A 76 0.91 -8.49 -18.12
CA SER A 76 2.19 -8.71 -17.47
C SER A 76 2.02 -9.22 -16.05
N LYS A 77 3.09 -9.78 -15.47
CA LYS A 77 3.13 -10.21 -14.07
C LYS A 77 4.26 -9.53 -13.34
N PHE A 78 4.02 -9.14 -12.10
CA PHE A 78 5.03 -8.49 -11.27
C PHE A 78 4.97 -9.02 -9.85
N GLN A 79 6.13 -9.03 -9.19
CA GLN A 79 6.26 -9.47 -7.82
C GLN A 79 6.44 -8.27 -6.91
N ILE A 80 5.77 -8.29 -5.76
CA ILE A 80 5.88 -7.26 -4.72
C ILE A 80 6.33 -7.93 -3.44
N LYS A 81 7.33 -7.33 -2.79
CA LYS A 81 7.73 -7.60 -1.42
C LYS A 81 7.51 -6.37 -0.57
N VAL A 82 6.74 -6.51 0.49
CA VAL A 82 6.47 -5.43 1.45
C VAL A 82 7.40 -5.62 2.64
N SER A 83 8.39 -4.73 2.76
CA SER A 83 9.45 -4.80 3.78
C SER A 83 9.21 -3.69 4.82
N ASP A 84 8.77 -4.14 6.00
CA ASP A 84 8.78 -3.47 7.30
C ASP A 84 7.85 -2.29 7.65
N TRP A 85 7.38 -2.40 8.89
CA TRP A 85 6.75 -1.36 9.69
C TRP A 85 7.83 -0.66 10.52
N GLU A 86 7.77 0.67 10.59
CA GLU A 86 8.66 1.40 11.48
C GLU A 86 8.17 1.26 12.94
N THR A 87 8.96 0.59 13.77
CA THR A 87 8.62 0.29 15.17
C THR A 87 9.19 1.37 16.07
N PHE A 88 8.30 2.12 16.71
CA PHE A 88 8.67 3.13 17.71
C PHE A 88 8.64 2.52 19.11
N THR A 89 9.73 2.68 19.87
CA THR A 89 9.81 2.23 21.26
C THR A 89 9.28 3.28 22.22
N THR A 90 8.94 2.88 23.44
CA THR A 90 8.40 3.78 24.48
C THR A 90 9.26 5.04 24.66
N GLY A 91 8.63 6.21 24.58
CA GLY A 91 9.31 7.51 24.66
C GLY A 91 9.70 8.11 23.29
N SER A 92 9.46 7.41 22.19
CA SER A 92 9.66 7.95 20.84
C SER A 92 8.56 8.94 20.47
N GLN A 93 8.94 9.98 19.74
CA GLN A 93 8.02 10.93 19.10
C GLN A 93 8.27 10.93 17.60
N PHE A 94 7.21 11.08 16.81
CA PHE A 94 7.33 11.30 15.36
C PHE A 94 6.37 12.42 14.96
N ASN A 95 6.74 13.15 13.91
CA ASN A 95 6.01 14.33 13.47
C ASN A 95 5.07 13.95 12.33
N VAL A 96 3.77 14.19 12.48
CA VAL A 96 2.78 13.94 11.43
C VAL A 96 2.54 15.24 10.65
N PRO A 97 2.84 15.29 9.34
CA PRO A 97 2.58 16.47 8.53
C PRO A 97 1.09 16.79 8.43
N ALA A 98 0.76 18.07 8.23
CA ALA A 98 -0.62 18.49 7.99
C ALA A 98 -1.16 17.87 6.68
N ASN A 99 -2.46 17.50 6.69
CA ASN A 99 -3.17 16.81 5.61
C ASN A 99 -2.72 15.36 5.33
N SER A 100 -2.07 14.71 6.29
CA SER A 100 -1.72 13.28 6.21
C SER A 100 -2.71 12.40 6.99
N LYS A 101 -2.92 11.16 6.52
CA LYS A 101 -3.62 10.10 7.26
C LYS A 101 -2.59 9.06 7.67
N PHE A 102 -2.58 8.65 8.93
CA PHE A 102 -1.73 7.57 9.42
C PHE A 102 -2.56 6.53 10.17
N GLN A 103 -2.11 5.27 10.13
CA GLN A 103 -2.77 4.16 10.81
C GLN A 103 -1.93 3.76 12.01
N ILE A 104 -2.56 3.62 13.17
CA ILE A 104 -1.94 3.20 14.42
C ILE A 104 -2.35 1.75 14.66
N LYS A 105 -1.38 0.87 14.93
CA LYS A 105 -1.64 -0.49 15.40
C LYS A 105 -1.04 -0.64 16.78
N VAL A 106 -1.88 -0.89 17.78
CA VAL A 106 -1.47 -1.03 19.18
C VAL A 106 -1.46 -2.51 19.53
N SER A 107 -0.33 -3.01 20.04
CA SER A 107 -0.14 -4.44 20.35
C SER A 107 -0.66 -4.85 21.74
N VAL A 108 -1.11 -3.89 22.56
CA VAL A 108 -1.72 -4.08 23.88
C VAL A 108 -2.75 -2.97 24.15
N ASP A 109 -3.76 -3.23 24.99
CA ASP A 109 -4.85 -2.28 25.28
C ASP A 109 -4.30 -0.92 25.73
N THR A 110 -4.48 0.10 24.87
CA THR A 110 -4.04 1.46 25.14
C THR A 110 -5.08 2.43 24.57
N ALA A 111 -5.58 3.34 25.40
CA ALA A 111 -6.56 4.35 25.03
C ALA A 111 -5.87 5.67 24.65
N TYR A 112 -6.44 6.40 23.68
CA TYR A 112 -6.14 7.83 23.54
C TYR A 112 -7.37 8.63 23.05
N LEU A 113 -7.41 9.89 23.49
CA LEU A 113 -8.46 10.87 23.24
C LEU A 113 -8.16 11.70 21.98
N CYS A 114 -9.15 11.85 21.10
CA CYS A 114 -9.07 12.77 19.97
C CYS A 114 -10.12 13.86 20.09
N GLU A 115 -9.67 15.13 20.08
CA GLU A 115 -10.52 16.32 20.11
C GLU A 115 -10.56 16.96 18.72
N TYR A 116 -11.74 17.42 18.31
CA TYR A 116 -12.01 17.92 16.96
C TYR A 116 -11.90 19.46 16.88
N ARG A 117 -11.25 19.96 15.83
CA ARG A 117 -11.33 21.36 15.38
C ARG A 117 -11.50 21.44 13.87
#